data_AF-A0A8S3ZQJ3-F1
#
_entry.id   AF-A0A8S3ZQJ3-F1
#
_cell.length_a   1.000
_cell.length_b   1.000
_cell.length_c   1.000
_cell.angle_alpha   90.00
_cell.angle_beta   90.00
_cell.angle_gamma   90.00
#
_symmetry.space_group_name_H-M   'P 1'
#
loop_
_entity.id
_entity.type
_entity.pdbx_description
1 polymer ?
#
loop_
_entity_poly.entity_id
_entity_poly.type
_entity_poly.pdbx_seq_one_letter_code
_entity_poly.pdbx_strand_id
1 'polypeptide(L)'
;MPYTNNFQRFNNRWYWVSIRRYPGAEPEGSSNEHTIYVYNTDTYVKEDCILKEFKTSLRGKDVFYHGTTAESAKSIIEQGIDLTESTRHVDFSAGKGFYVTDDYEKACQWSKRKQRFHCRKPAVVVFKIDSNLRQNETHLLLKVDNDTNRKFWECIVSHFRHGKRSPVITRILEDVKYIEGPVAHNRRLGQQEIPTPKDSGKFQQLCVCNQGYARKFGSLENILCVIFIVD
;
A
#
# COMPACT_ATOMS: atom_id res chain seq x y z
N MET A 1 -3.41 -24.14 18.23
CA MET A 1 -2.01 -23.83 18.58
C MET A 1 -1.90 -22.31 18.66
N PRO A 2 -1.64 -21.70 19.83
CA PRO A 2 -1.45 -20.26 19.89
C PRO A 2 -0.09 -19.94 19.27
N TYR A 3 -0.09 -19.12 18.21
CA TYR A 3 1.12 -18.66 17.54
C TYR A 3 1.99 -17.90 18.55
N THR A 4 3.15 -18.45 18.87
CA THR A 4 4.21 -17.72 19.56
C THR A 4 4.53 -16.45 18.80
N ASN A 5 4.85 -15.38 19.53
CA ASN A 5 5.08 -14.02 19.05
C ASN A 5 6.36 -13.94 18.18
N ASN A 6 6.34 -14.58 17.00
CA ASN A 6 7.51 -14.82 16.12
C ASN A 6 8.15 -13.52 15.60
N PHE A 7 7.43 -12.40 15.72
CA PHE A 7 7.85 -11.09 15.24
C PHE A 7 8.57 -10.24 16.30
N GLN A 8 8.92 -10.77 17.48
CA GLN A 8 9.63 -10.01 18.53
C GLN A 8 10.95 -10.68 18.94
N ARG A 9 11.71 -11.22 17.97
CA ARG A 9 12.94 -11.96 18.26
C ARG A 9 14.16 -11.08 18.49
N PHE A 10 14.38 -10.11 17.62
CA PHE A 10 15.62 -9.35 17.58
C PHE A 10 15.37 -7.88 17.26
N ASN A 11 16.13 -6.98 17.89
CA ASN A 11 16.09 -5.54 17.62
C ASN A 11 17.33 -5.09 16.84
N ASN A 12 17.16 -4.12 15.94
CA ASN A 12 18.19 -3.49 15.10
C ASN A 12 19.04 -4.48 14.27
N ARG A 13 18.45 -5.62 13.88
CA ARG A 13 19.04 -6.59 12.94
C ARG A 13 17.97 -7.34 12.15
N TRP A 14 18.31 -7.71 10.92
CA TRP A 14 17.48 -8.57 10.09
C TRP A 14 17.41 -9.98 10.67
N TYR A 15 16.21 -10.55 10.62
CA TYR A 15 15.99 -11.97 10.82
C TYR A 15 14.82 -12.40 9.94
N TRP A 16 14.55 -13.68 9.92
CA TRP A 16 13.47 -14.22 9.11
C TRP A 16 12.46 -15.01 9.93
N VAL A 17 11.24 -15.04 9.42
CA VAL A 17 10.14 -15.85 9.93
C VAL A 17 9.53 -16.63 8.77
N SER A 18 9.27 -17.92 9.00
CA SER A 18 8.50 -18.73 8.06
C SER A 18 7.02 -18.49 8.31
N ILE A 19 6.30 -18.11 7.27
CA ILE A 19 4.88 -17.82 7.30
C ILE A 19 4.18 -18.80 6.38
N ARG A 20 3.10 -19.41 6.88
CA ARG A 20 2.21 -20.26 6.09
C ARG A 20 0.79 -19.71 6.18
N ARG A 21 0.21 -19.35 5.02
CA ARG A 21 -1.18 -18.90 4.93
C ARG A 21 -2.14 -20.06 4.69
N TYR A 22 -3.41 -19.85 5.07
CA TYR A 22 -4.49 -20.77 4.73
C TYR A 22 -4.74 -20.83 3.22
N PRO A 23 -5.26 -21.95 2.69
CA PRO A 23 -5.62 -22.06 1.27
C PRO A 23 -6.55 -20.92 0.81
N GLY A 24 -6.28 -20.37 -0.37
CA GLY A 24 -7.07 -19.30 -0.99
C GLY A 24 -6.63 -17.86 -0.67
N ALA A 25 -5.68 -17.67 0.25
CA ALA A 25 -5.05 -16.37 0.51
C ALA A 25 -4.00 -16.00 -0.56
N GLU A 26 -3.35 -17.00 -1.14
CA GLU A 26 -2.39 -16.84 -2.24
C GLU A 26 -3.06 -16.97 -3.62
N PRO A 27 -2.43 -16.45 -4.68
CA PRO A 27 -2.80 -16.76 -6.05
C PRO A 27 -2.77 -18.26 -6.33
N GLU A 28 -3.59 -18.69 -7.28
CA GLU A 28 -3.59 -20.09 -7.74
C GLU A 28 -2.21 -20.46 -8.31
N GLY A 29 -1.69 -21.62 -7.90
CA GLY A 29 -0.36 -22.10 -8.28
C GLY A 29 0.81 -21.54 -7.47
N SER A 30 0.60 -20.54 -6.60
CA SER A 30 1.64 -20.01 -5.71
C SER A 30 1.82 -20.86 -4.45
N SER A 31 3.04 -20.86 -3.90
CA SER A 31 3.31 -21.44 -2.58
C SER A 31 2.57 -20.66 -1.50
N ASN A 32 1.90 -21.37 -0.58
CA ASN A 32 1.30 -20.77 0.60
C ASN A 32 2.26 -20.61 1.78
N GLU A 33 3.52 -20.98 1.60
CA GLU A 33 4.59 -20.82 2.59
C GLU A 33 5.76 -20.04 2.01
N HIS A 34 6.24 -19.06 2.77
CA HIS A 34 7.39 -18.25 2.40
C HIS A 34 8.15 -17.75 3.63
N THR A 35 9.41 -17.42 3.41
CA THR A 35 10.26 -16.79 4.42
C THR A 35 10.18 -15.27 4.26
N ILE A 36 9.76 -14.58 5.31
CA ILE A 36 9.66 -13.11 5.34
C ILE A 36 10.77 -12.54 6.20
N TYR A 37 11.48 -11.55 5.66
CA TYR A 37 12.48 -10.79 6.42
C TYR A 37 11.79 -9.77 7.33
N VAL A 38 12.26 -9.69 8.56
CA VAL A 38 11.73 -8.80 9.59
C VAL A 38 12.87 -7.99 10.20
N TYR A 39 12.58 -6.71 10.45
CA TYR A 39 13.45 -5.81 11.19
C TYR A 39 12.64 -5.13 12.28
N ASN A 40 13.00 -5.35 13.54
CA ASN A 40 12.46 -4.54 14.63
C ASN A 40 13.46 -3.44 14.93
N THR A 41 12.96 -2.26 15.25
CA THR A 41 13.78 -1.08 15.54
C THR A 41 13.00 -0.09 16.39
N ASP A 42 13.70 0.74 17.15
CA ASP A 42 13.15 1.86 17.92
C ASP A 42 12.96 3.13 17.08
N THR A 43 13.45 3.14 15.83
CA THR A 43 13.38 4.31 14.96
C THR A 43 13.13 3.91 13.50
N TYR A 44 12.86 4.87 12.63
CA TYR A 44 12.71 4.56 11.20
C TYR A 44 14.06 4.24 10.56
N VAL A 45 14.16 3.06 9.95
CA VAL A 45 15.33 2.65 9.15
C VAL A 45 15.44 3.54 7.92
N LYS A 46 16.64 3.91 7.48
CA LYS A 46 16.82 4.62 6.20
C LYS A 46 16.53 3.71 5.01
N GLU A 47 15.87 4.23 3.98
CA GLU A 47 15.53 3.49 2.76
C GLU A 47 16.76 2.80 2.13
N ASP A 48 17.87 3.53 1.99
CA ASP A 48 19.11 3.00 1.41
C ASP A 48 19.64 1.75 2.14
N CYS A 49 19.41 1.64 3.45
CA CYS A 49 19.82 0.45 4.21
C CYS A 49 18.99 -0.78 3.79
N ILE A 50 17.70 -0.59 3.52
CA ILE A 50 16.79 -1.64 3.06
C ILE A 50 17.16 -2.03 1.62
N LEU A 51 17.29 -1.05 0.72
CA LEU A 51 17.58 -1.30 -0.69
C LEU A 51 18.96 -1.95 -0.89
N LYS A 52 19.95 -1.56 -0.07
CA LYS A 52 21.29 -2.17 -0.10
C LYS A 52 21.25 -3.64 0.33
N GLU A 53 20.52 -3.97 1.39
CA GLU A 53 20.37 -5.36 1.88
C GLU A 53 19.78 -6.27 0.80
N PHE A 54 18.74 -5.79 0.11
CA PHE A 54 17.96 -6.61 -0.82
C PHE A 54 18.27 -6.36 -2.31
N LYS A 55 19.38 -5.68 -2.63
CA LYS A 55 19.72 -5.23 -3.99
C LYS A 55 19.56 -6.31 -5.07
N THR A 56 19.97 -7.56 -4.79
CA THR A 56 19.87 -8.67 -5.74
C THR A 56 18.41 -9.08 -5.99
N SER A 57 17.59 -9.16 -4.94
CA SER A 57 16.17 -9.53 -5.02
C SER A 57 15.30 -8.46 -5.69
N LEU A 58 15.80 -7.23 -5.81
CA LEU A 58 15.09 -6.08 -6.38
C LEU A 58 15.35 -5.86 -7.88
N ARG A 59 16.21 -6.67 -8.52
CA ARG A 59 16.47 -6.50 -9.96
C ARG A 59 15.20 -6.71 -10.79
N GLY A 60 14.82 -5.71 -11.58
CA GLY A 60 13.61 -5.75 -12.42
C GLY A 60 12.30 -5.70 -11.62
N LYS A 61 12.35 -5.20 -10.38
CA LYS A 61 11.18 -5.07 -9.50
C LYS A 61 10.93 -3.60 -9.17
N ASP A 62 9.66 -3.23 -9.13
CA ASP A 62 9.18 -1.98 -8.56
C ASP A 62 9.05 -2.17 -7.04
N VAL A 63 9.45 -1.17 -6.25
CA VAL A 63 9.34 -1.21 -4.78
C VAL A 63 8.21 -0.33 -4.30
N PHE A 64 7.37 -0.87 -3.43
CA PHE A 64 6.24 -0.15 -2.86
C PHE A 64 6.20 -0.32 -1.35
N TYR A 65 5.72 0.71 -0.66
CA TYR A 65 5.69 0.80 0.78
C TYR A 65 4.27 1.02 1.28
N HIS A 66 3.88 0.25 2.30
CA HIS A 66 2.62 0.42 3.02
C HIS A 66 2.88 0.79 4.47
N GLY A 67 2.65 2.06 4.80
CA GLY A 67 2.71 2.57 6.17
C GLY A 67 1.46 2.19 6.97
N THR A 68 1.63 1.37 8.00
CA THR A 68 0.50 0.79 8.76
C THR A 68 0.80 0.60 10.25
N THR A 69 -0.06 -0.14 10.94
CA THR A 69 0.17 -0.55 12.34
C THR A 69 0.78 -1.95 12.41
N ALA A 70 1.48 -2.28 13.49
CA ALA A 70 2.08 -3.60 13.68
C ALA A 70 1.05 -4.73 13.58
N GLU A 71 -0.15 -4.53 14.11
CA GLU A 71 -1.25 -5.49 14.04
C GLU A 71 -1.71 -5.68 12.58
N SER A 72 -1.90 -4.58 11.85
CA SER A 72 -2.27 -4.65 10.43
C SER A 72 -1.16 -5.27 9.57
N ALA A 73 0.12 -4.99 9.85
CA ALA A 73 1.23 -5.60 9.14
C ALA A 73 1.28 -7.12 9.37
N LYS A 74 1.07 -7.58 10.61
CA LYS A 74 0.93 -9.02 10.91
C LYS A 74 -0.25 -9.64 10.16
N SER A 75 -1.42 -9.00 10.18
CA SER A 75 -2.59 -9.45 9.43
C SER A 75 -2.32 -9.55 7.93
N ILE A 76 -1.66 -8.55 7.32
CA ILE A 76 -1.27 -8.60 5.90
C ILE A 76 -0.36 -9.80 5.63
N ILE A 77 0.65 -10.05 6.46
CA ILE A 77 1.58 -11.17 6.28
C ILE A 77 0.87 -12.52 6.48
N GLU A 78 0.02 -12.66 7.49
CA GLU A 78 -0.58 -13.94 7.89
C GLU A 78 -1.85 -14.29 7.09
N GLN A 79 -2.58 -13.28 6.60
CA GLN A 79 -3.92 -13.44 6.03
C GLN A 79 -4.04 -12.87 4.61
N GLY A 80 -3.10 -12.03 4.18
CA GLY A 80 -3.14 -11.36 2.89
C GLY A 80 -3.83 -9.99 2.96
N ILE A 81 -4.01 -9.37 1.79
CA ILE A 81 -4.64 -8.04 1.69
C ILE A 81 -6.16 -8.20 1.65
N ASP A 82 -6.83 -7.67 2.68
CA ASP A 82 -8.28 -7.47 2.71
C ASP A 82 -8.59 -6.01 2.33
N LEU A 83 -9.27 -5.81 1.20
CA LEU A 83 -9.62 -4.46 0.73
C LEU A 83 -10.71 -3.80 1.58
N THR A 84 -11.47 -4.58 2.36
CA THR A 84 -12.58 -4.08 3.19
C THR A 84 -12.12 -3.36 4.46
N GLU A 85 -10.86 -3.54 4.84
CA GLU A 85 -10.21 -2.85 5.97
C GLU A 85 -9.79 -1.40 5.65
N SER A 86 -10.09 -0.92 4.43
CA SER A 86 -9.81 0.46 4.03
C SER A 86 -10.77 1.44 4.68
N THR A 87 -10.25 2.63 5.00
CA THR A 87 -11.10 3.77 5.35
C THR A 87 -11.95 4.20 4.16
N ARG A 88 -13.15 4.71 4.43
CA ARG A 88 -14.00 5.39 3.44
C ARG A 88 -13.47 6.78 3.15
N HIS A 89 -13.95 7.39 2.07
CA HIS A 89 -13.70 8.79 1.73
C HIS A 89 -12.22 9.12 1.47
N VAL A 90 -11.50 8.21 0.81
CA VAL A 90 -10.10 8.39 0.37
C VAL A 90 -10.04 8.59 -1.15
N ASP A 91 -8.85 8.80 -1.70
CA ASP A 91 -8.65 9.35 -3.04
C ASP A 91 -9.19 8.46 -4.15
N PHE A 92 -8.96 7.15 -4.07
CA PHE A 92 -9.18 6.20 -5.17
C PHE A 92 -10.05 5.01 -4.78
N SER A 93 -10.67 5.03 -3.59
CA SER A 93 -11.57 3.98 -3.14
C SER A 93 -12.55 4.47 -2.08
N ALA A 94 -13.70 3.79 -1.95
CA ALA A 94 -14.72 4.09 -0.95
C ALA A 94 -14.80 2.96 0.10
N GLY A 95 -13.69 2.71 0.81
CA GLY A 95 -13.60 1.62 1.80
C GLY A 95 -13.33 0.24 1.20
N LYS A 96 -12.85 0.20 -0.05
CA LYS A 96 -12.47 -1.02 -0.78
C LYS A 96 -11.17 -0.81 -1.54
N GLY A 97 -10.06 -0.63 -0.84
CA GLY A 97 -8.77 -0.47 -1.52
C GLY A 97 -7.56 -0.60 -0.61
N PHE A 98 -6.41 -0.92 -1.20
CA PHE A 98 -5.14 -1.03 -0.49
C PHE A 98 -4.13 -0.06 -1.08
N TYR A 99 -3.63 0.84 -0.23
CA TYR A 99 -2.79 1.96 -0.66
C TYR A 99 -1.32 1.68 -0.38
N VAL A 100 -0.50 1.89 -1.41
CA VAL A 100 0.96 1.89 -1.30
C VAL A 100 1.52 3.14 -1.96
N THR A 101 2.80 3.41 -1.72
CA THR A 101 3.55 4.49 -2.35
C THR A 101 4.96 4.03 -2.71
N ASP A 102 5.58 4.67 -3.69
CA ASP A 102 6.99 4.52 -4.04
C ASP A 102 7.92 5.38 -3.16
N ASP A 103 7.36 6.22 -2.28
CA ASP A 103 8.11 7.09 -1.35
C ASP A 103 8.12 6.49 0.07
N TYR A 104 9.28 5.95 0.47
CA TYR A 104 9.46 5.32 1.77
C TYR A 104 9.22 6.29 2.96
N GLU A 105 9.69 7.53 2.85
CA GLU A 105 9.52 8.52 3.92
C GLU A 105 8.03 8.82 4.16
N LYS A 106 7.22 8.80 3.10
CA LYS A 106 5.78 9.02 3.21
C LYS A 106 5.07 7.84 3.84
N ALA A 107 5.46 6.60 3.52
CA ALA A 107 4.98 5.43 4.23
C ALA A 107 5.30 5.52 5.74
N CYS A 108 6.48 6.00 6.10
CA CYS A 108 6.84 6.25 7.50
C CYS A 108 5.97 7.34 8.15
N GLN A 109 5.72 8.44 7.44
CA GLN A 109 4.82 9.49 7.92
C GLN A 109 3.38 8.97 8.13
N TRP A 110 2.89 8.08 7.26
CA TRP A 110 1.57 7.48 7.38
C TRP A 110 1.47 6.49 8.55
N SER A 111 2.49 5.65 8.77
CA SER A 111 2.52 4.77 9.95
C SER A 111 2.57 5.58 11.25
N LYS A 112 3.38 6.66 11.31
CA LYS A 112 3.43 7.58 12.46
C LYS A 112 2.11 8.28 12.73
N ARG A 113 1.35 8.65 11.67
CA ARG A 113 0.00 9.20 11.82
C ARG A 113 -0.93 8.18 12.46
N LYS A 114 -0.92 6.93 11.99
CA LYS A 114 -1.73 5.84 12.57
C LYS A 114 -1.38 5.57 14.03
N GLN A 115 -0.09 5.61 14.40
CA GLN A 115 0.33 5.52 15.80
C GLN A 115 -0.32 6.61 16.66
N ARG A 116 -0.25 7.87 16.23
CA ARG A 116 -0.83 9.01 16.97
C ARG A 116 -2.35 8.93 17.11
N PHE A 117 -3.06 8.47 16.08
CA PHE A 117 -4.53 8.41 16.10
C PHE A 117 -5.10 7.16 16.76
N HIS A 118 -4.37 6.04 16.75
CA HIS A 118 -4.88 4.75 17.23
C HIS A 118 -4.11 4.16 18.41
N CYS A 119 -3.06 4.83 18.89
CA CYS A 119 -2.17 4.33 19.96
C CYS A 119 -1.61 2.92 19.69
N ARG A 120 -1.35 2.62 18.42
CA ARG A 120 -0.81 1.32 17.95
C ARG A 120 0.63 1.47 17.48
N LYS A 121 1.45 0.43 17.67
CA LYS A 121 2.85 0.46 17.21
C LYS A 121 2.91 0.62 15.69
N PRO A 122 3.73 1.51 15.13
CA PRO A 122 3.81 1.68 13.68
C PRO A 122 4.60 0.55 13.02
N ALA A 123 4.28 0.28 11.76
CA ALA A 123 5.00 -0.68 10.92
C ALA A 123 5.01 -0.22 9.46
N VAL A 124 5.97 -0.72 8.69
CA VAL A 124 6.03 -0.56 7.24
C VAL A 124 6.17 -1.93 6.60
N VAL A 125 5.26 -2.26 5.69
CA VAL A 125 5.36 -3.45 4.84
C VAL A 125 5.98 -3.02 3.51
N VAL A 126 7.05 -3.69 3.09
CA VAL A 126 7.77 -3.42 1.85
C VAL A 126 7.43 -4.50 0.84
N PHE A 127 6.94 -4.09 -0.33
CA PHE A 127 6.62 -4.96 -1.44
C PHE A 127 7.66 -4.82 -2.55
N LYS A 128 7.99 -5.94 -3.19
CA LYS A 128 8.74 -6.03 -4.45
C LYS A 128 7.79 -6.60 -5.50
N ILE A 129 7.45 -5.79 -6.50
CA ILE A 129 6.48 -6.18 -7.53
C ILE A 129 7.22 -6.32 -8.85
N ASP A 130 7.00 -7.44 -9.56
CA ASP A 130 7.51 -7.56 -10.92
C ASP A 130 6.90 -6.48 -11.81
N SER A 131 7.75 -5.66 -12.46
CA SER A 131 7.26 -4.55 -13.28
C SER A 131 6.35 -5.05 -14.42
N ASN A 132 6.58 -6.26 -14.95
CA ASN A 132 5.72 -6.86 -15.97
C ASN A 132 4.38 -7.31 -15.39
N LEU A 133 4.36 -7.87 -14.17
CA LEU A 133 3.10 -8.24 -13.49
C LEU A 133 2.18 -7.03 -13.37
N ARG A 134 2.74 -5.86 -13.05
CA ARG A 134 1.98 -4.62 -12.94
C ARG A 134 1.52 -4.10 -14.30
N GLN A 135 2.44 -3.99 -15.27
CA GLN A 135 2.14 -3.43 -16.59
C GLN A 135 1.12 -4.25 -17.40
N ASN A 136 1.00 -5.55 -17.13
CA ASN A 136 0.06 -6.44 -17.82
C ASN A 136 -1.37 -6.39 -17.27
N GLU A 137 -1.64 -5.61 -16.23
CA GLU A 137 -2.96 -5.52 -15.60
C GLU A 137 -3.68 -4.23 -16.02
N THR A 138 -5.01 -4.32 -16.17
CA THR A 138 -5.84 -3.15 -16.46
C THR A 138 -5.76 -2.16 -15.31
N HIS A 139 -5.28 -0.95 -15.57
CA HIS A 139 -5.10 0.06 -14.55
C HIS A 139 -5.42 1.46 -15.06
N LEU A 140 -5.69 2.36 -14.12
CA LEU A 140 -5.92 3.77 -14.42
C LEU A 140 -4.74 4.59 -13.90
N LEU A 141 -3.98 5.20 -14.82
CA LEU A 141 -2.90 6.12 -14.48
C LEU A 141 -3.39 7.57 -14.61
N LEU A 142 -3.55 8.25 -13.48
CA LEU A 142 -4.01 9.63 -13.39
C LEU A 142 -2.83 10.59 -13.31
N LYS A 143 -2.38 11.09 -14.46
CA LYS A 143 -1.36 12.14 -14.53
C LYS A 143 -1.98 13.53 -14.33
N VAL A 144 -1.18 14.48 -13.86
CA VAL A 144 -1.55 15.90 -13.74
C VAL A 144 -0.53 16.73 -14.51
N ASP A 145 -0.51 16.53 -15.83
CA ASP A 145 0.42 17.16 -16.78
C ASP A 145 -0.22 18.28 -17.62
N ASN A 146 -1.57 18.35 -17.64
CA ASN A 146 -2.34 19.42 -18.26
C ASN A 146 -3.69 19.59 -17.55
N ASP A 147 -4.43 20.65 -17.89
CA ASP A 147 -5.70 21.00 -17.25
C ASP A 147 -6.80 19.95 -17.44
N THR A 148 -6.85 19.27 -18.58
CA THR A 148 -7.85 18.21 -18.84
C THR A 148 -7.59 17.01 -17.92
N ASN A 149 -6.35 16.54 -17.87
CA ASN A 149 -5.95 15.41 -17.03
C ASN A 149 -6.08 15.76 -15.54
N ARG A 150 -5.75 17.00 -15.15
CA ARG A 150 -6.00 17.52 -13.81
C ARG A 150 -7.49 17.45 -13.45
N LYS A 151 -8.38 17.97 -14.31
CA LYS A 151 -9.83 17.94 -14.06
C LYS A 151 -10.37 16.52 -13.96
N PHE A 152 -9.84 15.60 -14.76
CA PHE A 152 -10.22 14.19 -14.70
C PHE A 152 -9.79 13.55 -13.38
N TRP A 153 -8.54 13.78 -12.93
CA TRP A 153 -8.08 13.37 -11.60
C TRP A 153 -8.94 13.97 -10.48
N GLU A 154 -9.25 15.27 -10.53
CA GLU A 154 -10.12 15.93 -9.55
C GLU A 154 -11.51 15.30 -9.49
N CYS A 155 -12.06 14.89 -10.64
CA CYS A 155 -13.34 14.22 -10.75
C CYS A 155 -13.31 12.83 -10.07
N ILE A 156 -12.27 12.02 -10.34
CA ILE A 156 -12.09 10.71 -9.70
C ILE A 156 -11.92 10.85 -8.18
N VAL A 157 -11.04 11.76 -7.73
CA VAL A 157 -10.82 11.98 -6.28
C VAL A 157 -12.10 12.45 -5.60
N SER A 158 -12.81 13.39 -6.22
CA SER A 158 -14.08 13.91 -5.67
C SER A 158 -15.16 12.85 -5.62
N HIS A 159 -15.20 11.92 -6.59
CA HIS A 159 -16.13 10.80 -6.61
C HIS A 159 -15.98 9.92 -5.36
N PHE A 160 -14.76 9.49 -5.05
CA PHE A 160 -14.49 8.62 -3.92
C PHE A 160 -14.59 9.32 -2.57
N ARG A 161 -14.01 10.52 -2.43
CA ARG A 161 -14.03 11.28 -1.17
C ARG A 161 -15.44 11.65 -0.73
N HIS A 162 -16.32 12.00 -1.65
CA HIS A 162 -17.69 12.41 -1.31
C HIS A 162 -18.71 11.27 -1.39
N GLY A 163 -18.28 10.04 -1.73
CA GLY A 163 -19.17 8.89 -1.88
C GLY A 163 -20.24 9.08 -2.98
N LYS A 164 -19.98 9.95 -3.96
CA LYS A 164 -20.94 10.24 -5.04
C LYS A 164 -20.98 9.04 -5.98
N ARG A 165 -22.16 8.57 -6.36
CA ARG A 165 -22.30 7.58 -7.44
C ARG A 165 -22.33 8.30 -8.78
N SER A 166 -21.38 7.98 -9.65
CA SER A 166 -21.34 8.44 -11.04
C SER A 166 -21.30 7.21 -11.93
N PRO A 167 -22.38 6.90 -12.68
CA PRO A 167 -22.43 5.73 -13.55
C PRO A 167 -21.26 5.70 -14.56
N VAL A 168 -20.84 6.88 -15.03
CA VAL A 168 -19.70 7.02 -15.95
C VAL A 168 -18.40 6.57 -15.28
N ILE A 169 -18.13 7.05 -14.06
CA ILE A 169 -16.92 6.66 -13.32
C ILE A 169 -16.99 5.18 -12.95
N THR A 170 -18.14 4.68 -12.52
CA THR A 170 -18.32 3.26 -12.21
C THR A 170 -17.99 2.38 -13.43
N ARG A 171 -18.43 2.77 -14.63
CA ARG A 171 -18.11 2.04 -15.87
C ARG A 171 -16.63 2.12 -16.25
N ILE A 172 -15.99 3.28 -16.06
CA ILE A 172 -14.54 3.43 -16.29
C ILE A 172 -13.73 2.49 -15.39
N LEU A 173 -14.19 2.28 -14.16
CA LEU A 173 -13.47 1.55 -13.13
C LEU A 173 -13.84 0.06 -13.04
N GLU A 174 -14.76 -0.43 -13.85
CA GLU A 174 -15.33 -1.79 -13.76
C GLU A 174 -14.24 -2.88 -13.81
N ASP A 175 -13.30 -2.76 -14.75
CA ASP A 175 -12.22 -3.74 -14.93
C ASP A 175 -10.88 -3.33 -14.30
N VAL A 176 -10.79 -2.12 -13.75
CA VAL A 176 -9.57 -1.53 -13.22
C VAL A 176 -9.10 -2.30 -11.98
N LYS A 177 -7.87 -2.81 -12.03
CA LYS A 177 -7.23 -3.57 -10.94
C LYS A 177 -6.63 -2.68 -9.88
N TYR A 178 -6.04 -1.57 -10.33
CA TYR A 178 -5.48 -0.55 -9.46
C TYR A 178 -5.48 0.83 -10.14
N ILE A 179 -5.40 1.86 -9.32
CA ILE A 179 -5.35 3.27 -9.76
C ILE A 179 -4.03 3.86 -9.25
N GLU A 180 -3.27 4.49 -10.14
CA GLU A 180 -2.06 5.24 -9.83
C GLU A 180 -2.31 6.73 -10.04
N GLY A 181 -1.79 7.57 -9.16
CA GLY A 181 -1.86 9.01 -9.35
C GLY A 181 -1.38 9.78 -8.12
N PRO A 182 -1.36 11.11 -8.21
CA PRO A 182 -0.84 11.92 -7.12
C PRO A 182 -1.78 11.93 -5.92
N VAL A 183 -1.19 12.07 -4.74
CA VAL A 183 -1.94 12.23 -3.48
C VAL A 183 -2.65 13.57 -3.43
N ALA A 184 -3.93 13.56 -3.05
CA ALA A 184 -4.72 14.79 -2.94
C ALA A 184 -4.55 15.48 -1.58
N HIS A 185 -4.40 16.80 -1.63
CA HIS A 185 -4.61 17.70 -0.50
C HIS A 185 -5.92 18.48 -0.68
N ASN A 186 -6.60 18.86 0.40
CA ASN A 186 -7.78 19.71 0.31
C ASN A 186 -7.37 21.17 0.29
N ARG A 187 -7.74 21.88 -0.78
CA ARG A 187 -7.73 23.34 -0.79
C ARG A 187 -9.14 23.85 -0.50
N ARG A 188 -9.25 24.77 0.45
CA ARG A 188 -10.50 25.50 0.70
C ARG A 188 -10.61 26.67 -0.25
N LEU A 189 -11.70 26.70 -1.03
CA LEU A 189 -12.09 27.81 -1.89
C LEU A 189 -13.50 28.23 -1.44
N GLY A 190 -13.54 29.23 -0.54
CA GLY A 190 -14.77 29.60 0.15
C GLY A 190 -15.30 28.45 1.03
N GLN A 191 -16.55 28.05 0.80
CA GLN A 191 -17.19 26.91 1.49
C GLN A 191 -16.92 25.55 0.82
N GLN A 192 -16.28 25.51 -0.35
CA GLN A 192 -16.00 24.28 -1.08
C GLN A 192 -14.60 23.75 -0.75
N GLU A 193 -14.50 22.44 -0.48
CA GLU A 193 -13.23 21.73 -0.46
C GLU A 193 -12.99 21.09 -1.82
N ILE A 194 -11.91 21.51 -2.48
CA ILE A 194 -11.51 21.00 -3.80
C ILE A 194 -10.21 20.19 -3.63
N PRO A 195 -10.16 18.95 -4.13
CA PRO A 195 -8.91 18.20 -4.12
C PRO A 195 -7.91 18.87 -5.08
N THR A 196 -6.69 19.05 -4.59
CA THR A 196 -5.55 19.54 -5.38
C THR A 196 -4.38 18.57 -5.23
N PRO A 197 -3.60 18.31 -6.28
CA PRO A 197 -2.49 17.38 -6.19
C PRO A 197 -1.43 17.93 -5.26
N LYS A 198 -0.97 17.10 -4.33
CA LYS A 198 0.07 17.45 -3.36
C LYS A 198 1.43 17.48 -4.06
N ASP A 199 2.30 18.39 -3.60
CA ASP A 199 3.69 18.51 -4.07
C ASP A 199 3.81 18.63 -5.61
N SER A 200 2.91 19.41 -6.21
CA SER A 200 2.77 19.59 -7.68
C SER A 200 2.58 18.28 -8.46
N GLY A 201 1.98 17.27 -7.83
CA GLY A 201 1.76 15.97 -8.43
C GLY A 201 2.99 15.07 -8.46
N LYS A 202 4.09 15.43 -7.78
CA LYS A 202 5.28 14.57 -7.67
C LYS A 202 5.04 13.35 -6.79
N PHE A 203 4.19 13.49 -5.78
CA PHE A 203 3.96 12.44 -4.80
C PHE A 203 2.90 11.44 -5.25
N GLN A 204 3.32 10.24 -5.63
CA GLN A 204 2.45 9.20 -6.18
C GLN A 204 1.92 8.23 -5.10
N GLN A 205 0.71 7.73 -5.33
CA GLN A 205 0.15 6.60 -4.62
C GLN A 205 -0.44 5.62 -5.62
N LEU A 206 -0.47 4.34 -5.22
CA LEU A 206 -1.14 3.27 -5.94
C LEU A 206 -2.21 2.68 -5.02
N CYS A 207 -3.45 2.65 -5.50
CA CYS A 207 -4.57 2.01 -4.81
C CYS A 207 -4.97 0.74 -5.56
N VAL A 208 -4.69 -0.42 -4.97
CA VAL A 208 -5.27 -1.69 -5.43
C VAL A 208 -6.75 -1.71 -5.09
N CYS A 209 -7.62 -1.90 -6.07
CA CYS A 209 -9.08 -1.84 -5.90
C CYS A 209 -9.80 -3.14 -6.32
N ASN A 210 -9.07 -4.14 -6.83
CA ASN A 210 -9.62 -5.44 -7.19
C ASN A 210 -9.08 -6.54 -6.26
N GLN A 211 -9.97 -7.38 -5.72
CA GLN A 211 -9.58 -8.40 -4.73
C GLN A 211 -8.70 -9.51 -5.32
N GLY A 212 -8.92 -9.89 -6.59
CA GLY A 212 -8.07 -10.86 -7.27
C GLY A 212 -6.65 -10.33 -7.46
N TYR A 213 -6.52 -9.06 -7.87
CA TYR A 213 -5.22 -8.40 -7.97
C TYR A 213 -4.60 -8.16 -6.59
N ALA A 214 -5.38 -7.87 -5.55
CA ALA A 214 -4.87 -7.75 -4.17
C ALA A 214 -4.21 -9.03 -3.67
N ARG A 215 -4.73 -10.21 -4.05
CA ARG A 215 -4.06 -11.50 -3.75
C ARG A 215 -2.74 -11.65 -4.49
N LYS A 216 -2.67 -11.27 -5.78
CA LYS A 216 -1.42 -11.28 -6.55
C LYS A 216 -0.39 -10.29 -5.96
N PHE A 217 -0.79 -9.03 -5.79
CA PHE A 217 0.05 -7.97 -5.24
C PHE A 217 0.55 -8.31 -3.83
N GLY A 218 -0.35 -8.79 -2.97
CA GLY A 218 -0.08 -9.14 -1.58
C GLY A 218 0.41 -10.57 -1.35
N SER A 219 0.76 -11.30 -2.40
CA SER A 219 1.32 -12.65 -2.30
C SER A 219 2.57 -12.62 -1.43
N LEU A 220 2.80 -13.67 -0.64
CA LEU A 220 3.97 -13.75 0.24
C LEU A 220 5.28 -13.55 -0.52
N GLU A 221 5.38 -14.02 -1.78
CA GLU A 221 6.60 -13.86 -2.60
C GLU A 221 6.90 -12.40 -2.96
N ASN A 222 5.87 -11.55 -2.96
CA ASN A 222 5.96 -10.13 -3.26
C ASN A 222 6.22 -9.28 -2.01
N ILE A 223 6.14 -9.84 -0.80
CA ILE A 223 6.53 -9.15 0.42
C ILE A 223 8.05 -9.29 0.57
N LEU A 224 8.77 -8.18 0.41
CA LEU A 224 10.22 -8.16 0.57
C LEU A 224 10.60 -8.31 2.05
N CYS A 225 10.05 -7.43 2.89
CA CYS A 225 10.30 -7.40 4.31
C CYS A 225 9.25 -6.59 5.06
N VAL A 226 9.26 -6.71 6.39
CA VAL A 226 8.44 -5.89 7.29
C VAL A 226 9.30 -5.27 8.38
N ILE A 227 9.09 -3.97 8.58
CA ILE A 227 9.78 -3.17 9.59
C ILE A 227 8.78 -2.84 10.69
N PHE A 228 9.01 -3.34 11.89
CA PHE A 228 8.24 -2.97 13.07
C PHE A 228 9.00 -1.92 13.86
N ILE A 229 8.36 -0.76 14.08
CA ILE A 229 8.90 0.28 14.94
C ILE A 229 8.39 0.00 16.35
N VAL A 230 9.24 -0.64 17.15
CA VAL A 230 9.00 -1.05 18.53
C VAL A 230 9.65 -0.03 19.46
N ASP A 231 8.85 0.91 19.95
CA ASP A 231 9.13 1.58 21.22
C ASP A 231 9.13 0.55 22.37
#